data_AF-A0A7C7M1W2-F1
#
_entry.id   AF-A0A7C7M1W2-F1
#
_cell.length_a   1.000
_cell.length_b   1.000
_cell.length_c   1.000
_cell.angle_alpha   90.00
_cell.angle_beta   90.00
_cell.angle_gamma   90.00
#
_symmetry.space_group_name_H-M   'P 1'
#
loop_
_entity.id
_entity.type
_entity.pdbx_description
1 polymer ?
#
loop_
_entity_poly.entity_id
_entity_poly.type
_entity_poly.pdbx_seq_one_letter_code
_entity_poly.pdbx_strand_id
1 'polypeptide(L)'
;MSHCPSFTLPYPDENCTAEDVREKITITLAQRVIPRGDVKMKKPILTALALCALLLTVASLATPATAQEEGTTQPTTHEVTVTGTEFTPSDLSINKGDTVYFHWSDTNMAHNVAQSSSADSNEYDGQGWRSGEASTTVDFNVTFDNVGTFFYICEPHAAAGMKGSIKVFDPDALKSAESTPGFTFLPVIATALAAGIVASRAPIAPIKIDNEG
;
A
#
# COMPACT_ATOMS: atom_id res chain seq x y z
N MET A 1 -34.19 -49.40 14.33
CA MET A 1 -32.76 -49.64 14.05
C MET A 1 -32.62 -49.93 12.57
N SER A 2 -32.25 -48.94 11.78
CA SER A 2 -31.69 -49.10 10.44
C SER A 2 -30.97 -47.79 10.12
N HIS A 3 -29.66 -47.90 10.00
CA HIS A 3 -28.74 -46.80 9.72
C HIS A 3 -28.76 -46.51 8.21
N CYS A 4 -28.78 -45.23 7.84
CA CYS A 4 -28.31 -44.77 6.54
C CYS A 4 -26.92 -44.15 6.69
N PRO A 5 -26.01 -44.36 5.72
CA PRO A 5 -24.58 -44.11 5.88
C PRO A 5 -24.16 -42.66 5.60
N SER A 6 -23.01 -42.32 6.17
CA SER A 6 -22.23 -41.11 5.97
C SER A 6 -21.56 -41.04 4.60
N PHE A 7 -21.70 -39.92 3.89
CA PHE A 7 -20.62 -39.23 3.15
C PHE A 7 -21.15 -37.85 2.71
N THR A 8 -20.74 -36.76 3.37
CA THR A 8 -19.64 -35.85 2.97
C THR A 8 -19.83 -35.19 1.61
N LEU A 9 -20.44 -34.00 1.61
CA LEU A 9 -20.09 -32.91 0.69
C LEU A 9 -20.12 -31.58 1.48
N PRO A 10 -19.02 -30.80 1.52
CA PRO A 10 -19.06 -29.42 1.96
C PRO A 10 -19.30 -28.53 0.73
N TYR A 11 -20.55 -28.18 0.48
CA TYR A 11 -20.89 -26.96 -0.24
C TYR A 11 -22.01 -26.30 0.55
N PRO A 12 -21.76 -25.18 1.25
CA PRO A 12 -22.85 -24.34 1.70
C PRO A 12 -23.37 -23.57 0.49
N ASP A 13 -24.58 -23.97 0.11
CA ASP A 13 -25.52 -23.22 -0.67
C ASP A 13 -25.66 -21.78 -0.16
N GLU A 14 -25.56 -20.85 -1.11
CA GLU A 14 -25.91 -19.46 -0.97
C GLU A 14 -27.40 -19.36 -0.59
N ASN A 15 -27.69 -18.84 0.62
CA ASN A 15 -28.73 -17.83 0.89
C ASN A 15 -29.03 -17.71 2.40
N CYS A 16 -28.15 -17.04 3.15
CA CYS A 16 -28.49 -16.46 4.46
C CYS A 16 -28.09 -14.98 4.43
N THR A 17 -29.07 -14.14 4.12
CA THR A 17 -28.96 -12.68 4.09
C THR A 17 -28.50 -12.14 5.44
N ALA A 18 -27.47 -11.29 5.42
CA ALA A 18 -26.86 -10.67 6.60
C ALA A 18 -27.70 -9.50 7.15
N GLU A 19 -28.89 -9.80 7.64
CA GLU A 19 -29.79 -8.83 8.29
C GLU A 19 -30.24 -9.26 9.70
N ASP A 20 -29.43 -10.02 10.45
CA ASP A 20 -29.81 -10.48 11.80
C ASP A 20 -28.66 -10.53 12.83
N VAL A 21 -27.87 -9.45 12.97
CA VAL A 21 -26.93 -9.28 14.11
C VAL A 21 -26.96 -7.85 14.68
N ARG A 22 -28.13 -7.20 14.70
CA ARG A 22 -28.30 -5.87 15.32
C ARG A 22 -29.48 -5.73 16.29
N GLU A 23 -29.92 -6.81 16.94
CA GLU A 23 -30.90 -6.74 18.05
C GLU A 23 -30.49 -7.52 19.33
N LYS A 24 -29.20 -7.58 19.66
CA LYS A 24 -28.76 -8.17 20.96
C LYS A 24 -27.78 -7.36 21.80
N ILE A 25 -27.57 -6.09 21.47
CA ILE A 25 -26.66 -5.18 22.22
C ILE A 25 -27.39 -4.04 22.95
N THR A 26 -28.74 -3.99 22.91
CA THR A 26 -29.52 -2.84 23.45
C THR A 26 -30.42 -3.17 24.64
N ILE A 27 -30.17 -4.24 25.40
CA ILE A 27 -30.94 -4.53 26.64
C ILE A 27 -30.02 -5.08 27.74
N THR A 28 -29.09 -4.28 28.26
CA THR A 28 -28.36 -4.60 29.53
C THR A 28 -27.96 -3.36 30.33
N LEU A 29 -28.66 -2.22 30.23
CA LEU A 29 -28.38 -1.04 31.10
C LEU A 29 -29.65 -0.27 31.49
N ALA A 30 -30.70 -0.98 31.91
CA ALA A 30 -31.88 -0.33 32.49
C ALA A 30 -32.46 -1.17 33.63
N GLN A 31 -31.81 -1.13 34.80
CA GLN A 31 -32.50 -1.26 36.09
C GLN A 31 -31.55 -0.85 37.24
N ARG A 32 -31.34 0.45 37.46
CA ARG A 32 -30.91 0.97 38.77
C ARG A 32 -31.99 1.92 39.27
N VAL A 33 -32.84 1.37 40.12
CA VAL A 33 -33.91 2.04 40.84
C VAL A 33 -33.31 3.17 41.68
N ILE A 34 -33.65 4.42 41.37
CA ILE A 34 -33.39 5.58 42.24
C ILE A 34 -34.73 6.00 42.85
N PRO A 35 -34.88 6.00 44.19
CA PRO A 35 -36.13 6.40 44.84
C PRO A 35 -36.37 7.91 44.67
N ARG A 36 -37.64 8.25 44.39
CA ARG A 36 -38.15 9.63 44.28
C ARG A 36 -38.15 10.30 45.66
N GLY A 37 -37.21 11.21 45.89
CA GLY A 37 -37.31 12.20 46.95
C GLY A 37 -38.08 13.43 46.45
N ASP A 38 -39.20 13.75 47.08
CA ASP A 38 -39.95 14.99 46.88
C ASP A 38 -39.12 16.19 47.33
N VAL A 39 -38.64 17.02 46.38
CA VAL A 39 -38.07 18.32 46.71
C VAL A 39 -38.90 19.42 46.07
N LYS A 40 -39.67 20.08 46.94
CA LYS A 40 -40.56 21.21 46.68
C LYS A 40 -39.76 22.40 46.14
N MET A 41 -39.92 22.64 44.85
CA MET A 41 -39.42 23.79 44.09
C MET A 41 -39.88 25.13 44.70
N LYS A 42 -38.92 25.96 45.12
CA LYS A 42 -39.13 27.34 45.56
C LYS A 42 -38.16 28.23 44.76
N LYS A 43 -38.70 29.00 43.82
CA LYS A 43 -38.02 30.13 43.15
C LYS A 43 -38.08 31.37 44.08
N PRO A 44 -37.46 32.52 43.78
CA PRO A 44 -36.22 32.84 43.06
C PRO A 44 -35.36 33.88 43.82
N ILE A 45 -34.03 33.88 43.76
CA ILE A 45 -33.24 35.05 44.21
C ILE A 45 -32.09 35.34 43.23
N LEU A 46 -32.33 36.39 42.43
CA LEU A 46 -31.33 37.23 41.79
C LEU A 46 -30.46 37.89 42.86
N THR A 47 -29.15 37.67 42.88
CA THR A 47 -28.12 38.64 43.30
C THR A 47 -26.73 38.00 43.18
N ALA A 48 -25.88 38.51 42.30
CA ALA A 48 -24.46 38.81 42.55
C ALA A 48 -23.74 39.04 41.23
N LEU A 49 -23.75 40.30 40.82
CA LEU A 49 -22.86 40.89 39.83
C LEU A 49 -21.41 40.89 40.36
N ALA A 50 -20.45 40.87 39.43
CA ALA A 50 -19.08 41.38 39.57
C ALA A 50 -18.06 40.56 40.38
N LEU A 51 -17.28 39.71 39.68
CA LEU A 51 -15.80 39.69 39.72
C LEU A 51 -15.28 38.54 38.85
N CYS A 52 -14.84 38.80 37.61
CA CYS A 52 -13.81 38.00 36.91
C CYS A 52 -13.44 38.62 35.56
N ALA A 53 -13.28 39.94 35.51
CA ALA A 53 -12.74 40.64 34.35
C ALA A 53 -11.24 40.92 34.56
N LEU A 54 -10.43 39.90 34.85
CA LEU A 54 -8.96 39.97 34.76
C LEU A 54 -8.27 38.60 34.95
N LEU A 55 -8.40 37.68 33.99
CA LEU A 55 -7.49 36.53 33.88
C LEU A 55 -7.17 36.30 32.40
N LEU A 56 -6.03 36.84 31.98
CA LEU A 56 -5.33 36.48 30.76
C LEU A 56 -5.21 34.95 30.70
N THR A 57 -5.97 34.31 29.83
CA THR A 57 -5.66 32.96 29.36
C THR A 57 -5.62 33.04 27.85
N VAL A 58 -4.39 32.92 27.34
CA VAL A 58 -4.08 32.65 25.94
C VAL A 58 -4.74 31.34 25.56
N ALA A 59 -6.01 31.41 25.13
CA ALA A 59 -6.73 30.28 24.56
C ALA A 59 -6.14 29.99 23.17
N SER A 60 -5.04 29.25 23.19
CA SER A 60 -4.71 28.16 22.28
C SER A 60 -5.18 28.37 20.83
N LEU A 61 -4.29 28.91 19.99
CA LEU A 61 -4.28 28.56 18.57
C LEU A 61 -3.82 27.10 18.46
N ALA A 62 -4.66 26.17 18.92
CA ALA A 62 -4.55 24.79 18.50
C ALA A 62 -4.98 24.78 17.04
N THR A 63 -4.01 24.99 16.15
CA THR A 63 -4.13 24.54 14.77
C THR A 63 -4.61 23.10 14.88
N PRO A 64 -5.76 22.70 14.32
CA PRO A 64 -6.01 21.28 14.18
C PRO A 64 -4.81 20.76 13.40
N ALA A 65 -4.03 19.88 14.03
CA ALA A 65 -3.14 19.02 13.27
C ALA A 65 -4.07 18.35 12.28
N THR A 66 -4.01 18.77 11.02
CA THR A 66 -4.63 18.03 9.94
C THR A 66 -4.06 16.63 10.09
N ALA A 67 -4.86 15.73 10.66
CA ALA A 67 -4.56 14.32 10.58
C ALA A 67 -4.46 14.08 9.07
N GLN A 68 -3.22 13.92 8.61
CA GLN A 68 -2.97 13.53 7.24
C GLN A 68 -3.65 12.17 7.13
N GLU A 69 -4.82 12.16 6.48
CA GLU A 69 -5.54 10.94 6.20
C GLU A 69 -4.55 10.07 5.44
N GLU A 70 -4.09 9.01 6.13
CA GLU A 70 -3.20 8.03 5.58
C GLU A 70 -3.98 7.40 4.42
N GLY A 71 -3.74 7.92 3.22
CA GLY A 71 -4.31 7.37 2.00
C GLY A 71 -3.71 5.99 1.80
N THR A 72 -4.29 4.98 2.45
CA THR A 72 -4.03 3.58 2.19
C THR A 72 -4.71 3.28 0.87
N THR A 73 -3.93 3.25 -0.21
CA THR A 73 -4.44 2.76 -1.50
C THR A 73 -4.93 1.33 -1.28
N GLN A 74 -6.22 1.09 -1.51
CA GLN A 74 -6.79 -0.24 -1.35
C GLN A 74 -6.15 -1.19 -2.38
N PRO A 75 -5.86 -2.45 -2.02
CA PRO A 75 -5.36 -3.45 -2.96
C PRO A 75 -6.25 -3.57 -4.20
N THR A 76 -5.63 -3.63 -5.36
CA THR A 76 -6.29 -3.78 -6.66
C THR A 76 -5.91 -5.10 -7.32
N THR A 77 -6.80 -5.61 -8.18
CA THR A 77 -6.53 -6.79 -9.01
C THR A 77 -6.26 -6.36 -10.44
N HIS A 78 -5.16 -6.85 -11.00
CA HIS A 78 -4.72 -6.60 -12.37
C HIS A 78 -4.80 -7.88 -13.17
N GLU A 79 -5.38 -7.84 -14.36
CA GLU A 79 -5.58 -9.02 -15.18
C GLU A 79 -4.44 -9.22 -16.18
N VAL A 80 -4.02 -10.47 -16.36
CA VAL A 80 -3.11 -10.90 -17.43
C VAL A 80 -3.75 -12.05 -18.18
N THR A 81 -3.91 -11.87 -19.49
CA THR A 81 -4.49 -12.87 -20.40
C THR A 81 -3.43 -13.38 -21.37
N VAL A 82 -3.77 -14.39 -22.17
CA VAL A 82 -2.89 -14.92 -23.22
C VAL A 82 -3.55 -14.80 -24.59
N THR A 83 -2.79 -14.31 -25.57
CA THR A 83 -3.17 -14.36 -26.99
C THR A 83 -1.99 -14.89 -27.80
N GLY A 84 -2.17 -16.01 -28.50
CA GLY A 84 -1.07 -16.69 -29.19
C GLY A 84 0.01 -17.11 -28.19
N THR A 85 1.22 -16.60 -28.34
CA THR A 85 2.36 -16.87 -27.44
C THR A 85 2.79 -15.63 -26.65
N GLU A 86 1.85 -14.75 -26.32
CA GLU A 86 2.11 -13.49 -25.64
C GLU A 86 1.21 -13.34 -24.41
N PHE A 87 1.79 -12.87 -23.30
CA PHE A 87 1.01 -12.40 -22.14
C PHE A 87 0.52 -10.98 -22.39
N THR A 88 -0.72 -10.67 -22.05
CA THR A 88 -1.30 -9.33 -22.24
C THR A 88 -1.92 -8.82 -20.95
N PRO A 89 -1.35 -7.76 -20.33
CA PRO A 89 -0.05 -7.15 -20.65
C PRO A 89 1.13 -8.07 -20.28
N SER A 90 2.24 -7.98 -21.01
CA SER A 90 3.49 -8.68 -20.67
C SER A 90 4.32 -7.93 -19.63
N ASP A 91 4.24 -6.59 -19.61
CA ASP A 91 4.85 -5.75 -18.58
C ASP A 91 3.78 -5.03 -17.76
N LEU A 92 3.82 -5.22 -16.45
CA LEU A 92 2.84 -4.65 -15.52
C LEU A 92 3.53 -3.87 -14.39
N SER A 93 2.96 -2.73 -14.03
CA SER A 93 3.38 -1.90 -12.90
C SER A 93 2.26 -1.82 -11.89
N ILE A 94 2.49 -2.35 -10.68
CA ILE A 94 1.49 -2.46 -9.61
C ILE A 94 2.04 -1.95 -8.29
N ASN A 95 1.18 -1.76 -7.29
CA ASN A 95 1.59 -1.43 -5.94
C ASN A 95 1.74 -2.68 -5.09
N LYS A 96 2.57 -2.60 -4.05
CA LYS A 96 2.64 -3.62 -3.02
C LYS A 96 1.24 -3.87 -2.44
N GLY A 97 0.88 -5.14 -2.31
CA GLY A 97 -0.44 -5.61 -1.85
C GLY A 97 -1.42 -5.88 -2.99
N ASP A 98 -1.15 -5.42 -4.21
CA ASP A 98 -1.98 -5.75 -5.37
C ASP A 98 -1.88 -7.23 -5.75
N THR A 99 -2.90 -7.71 -6.46
CA THR A 99 -2.98 -9.08 -6.97
C THR A 99 -2.95 -9.08 -8.50
N VAL A 100 -2.20 -10.02 -9.09
CA VAL A 100 -2.26 -10.29 -10.53
C VAL A 100 -3.05 -11.56 -10.76
N TYR A 101 -4.09 -11.44 -11.58
CA TYR A 101 -4.98 -12.51 -11.99
C TYR A 101 -4.63 -12.97 -13.41
N PHE A 102 -3.91 -14.09 -13.49
CA PHE A 102 -3.60 -14.76 -14.75
C PHE A 102 -4.78 -15.64 -15.15
N HIS A 103 -5.39 -15.34 -16.28
CA HIS A 103 -6.53 -16.12 -16.75
C HIS A 103 -6.67 -16.21 -18.26
N TRP A 104 -7.09 -17.40 -18.69
CA TRP A 104 -7.50 -17.67 -20.06
C TRP A 104 -8.38 -18.91 -20.09
N SER A 105 -9.14 -19.08 -21.17
CA SER A 105 -10.00 -20.24 -21.37
C SER A 105 -10.00 -20.63 -22.84
N ASP A 106 -9.99 -21.94 -23.09
CA ASP A 106 -10.08 -22.55 -24.41
C ASP A 106 -9.07 -21.99 -25.44
N THR A 107 -7.84 -21.72 -25.00
CA THR A 107 -6.78 -21.27 -25.91
C THR A 107 -6.39 -22.38 -26.89
N ASN A 108 -5.92 -21.99 -28.09
CA ASN A 108 -5.54 -22.95 -29.15
C ASN A 108 -4.31 -23.82 -28.80
N MET A 109 -3.55 -23.45 -27.77
CA MET A 109 -2.41 -24.19 -27.25
C MET A 109 -2.33 -24.01 -25.73
N ALA A 110 -1.61 -24.90 -25.05
CA ALA A 110 -1.54 -24.91 -23.59
C ALA A 110 -0.50 -23.91 -23.08
N HIS A 111 -0.86 -23.14 -22.05
CA HIS A 111 0.03 -22.17 -21.42
C HIS A 111 0.09 -22.42 -19.92
N ASN A 112 1.16 -21.93 -19.30
CA ASN A 112 1.19 -21.71 -17.86
C ASN A 112 1.91 -20.40 -17.57
N VAL A 113 1.99 -20.07 -16.29
CA VAL A 113 2.82 -18.98 -15.80
C VAL A 113 3.68 -19.50 -14.66
N ALA A 114 4.98 -19.23 -14.73
CA ALA A 114 5.96 -19.68 -13.75
C ALA A 114 6.97 -18.56 -13.50
N GLN A 115 7.26 -18.26 -12.24
CA GLN A 115 8.25 -17.26 -11.87
C GLN A 115 9.64 -17.69 -12.36
N SER A 116 10.39 -16.76 -12.93
CA SER A 116 11.76 -17.00 -13.38
C SER A 116 12.75 -16.16 -12.59
N SER A 117 14.00 -16.61 -12.53
CA SER A 117 15.08 -15.94 -11.79
C SER A 117 15.54 -14.63 -12.43
N SER A 118 15.27 -14.44 -13.73
CA SER A 118 15.63 -13.26 -14.51
C SER A 118 14.77 -13.15 -15.76
N ALA A 119 14.85 -11.99 -16.44
CA ALA A 119 14.21 -11.75 -17.73
C ALA A 119 14.69 -12.72 -18.82
N ASP A 120 15.95 -13.14 -18.76
CA ASP A 120 16.56 -14.00 -19.79
C ASP A 120 16.35 -15.51 -19.52
N SER A 121 15.97 -15.88 -18.29
CA SER A 121 15.72 -17.29 -17.93
C SER A 121 14.59 -17.89 -18.74
N ASN A 122 14.77 -19.14 -19.19
CA ASN A 122 13.74 -19.95 -19.85
C ASN A 122 13.17 -21.04 -18.92
N GLU A 123 13.53 -20.99 -17.65
CA GLU A 123 13.17 -22.01 -16.67
C GLU A 123 12.48 -21.37 -15.47
N TYR A 124 11.55 -22.14 -14.89
CA TYR A 124 11.00 -21.88 -13.58
C TYR A 124 12.13 -21.86 -12.54
N ASP A 125 12.12 -20.89 -11.63
CA ASP A 125 13.16 -20.75 -10.61
C ASP A 125 13.12 -21.85 -9.53
N GLY A 126 12.07 -22.68 -9.51
CA GLY A 126 11.89 -23.79 -8.58
C GLY A 126 11.38 -23.37 -7.20
N GLN A 127 11.21 -22.07 -6.92
CA GLN A 127 10.96 -21.54 -5.58
C GLN A 127 9.80 -20.54 -5.53
N GLY A 128 9.62 -19.76 -6.59
CA GLY A 128 8.56 -18.78 -6.73
C GLY A 128 7.21 -19.42 -7.06
N TRP A 129 6.29 -18.60 -7.53
CA TRP A 129 4.95 -19.06 -7.87
C TRP A 129 4.91 -19.74 -9.25
N ARG A 130 3.98 -20.68 -9.41
CA ARG A 130 3.74 -21.42 -10.67
C ARG A 130 2.27 -21.85 -10.73
N SER A 131 1.60 -21.63 -11.85
CA SER A 131 0.19 -22.00 -12.03
C SER A 131 -0.05 -23.51 -12.21
N GLY A 132 1.01 -24.31 -12.19
CA GLY A 132 1.00 -25.74 -12.49
C GLY A 132 1.42 -26.06 -13.92
N GLU A 133 1.03 -27.24 -14.37
CA GLU A 133 1.28 -27.70 -15.75
C GLU A 133 0.55 -26.83 -16.77
N ALA A 134 1.08 -26.77 -18.00
CA ALA A 134 0.46 -26.02 -19.07
C ALA A 134 -0.95 -26.54 -19.40
N SER A 135 -1.91 -25.61 -19.48
CA SER A 135 -3.32 -25.88 -19.73
C SER A 135 -3.92 -24.86 -20.70
N THR A 136 -4.94 -25.27 -21.45
CA THR A 136 -5.71 -24.36 -22.32
C THR A 136 -6.67 -23.48 -21.54
N THR A 137 -6.86 -23.76 -20.25
CA THR A 137 -7.69 -22.99 -19.33
C THR A 137 -6.97 -22.86 -17.99
N VAL A 138 -6.76 -21.64 -17.52
CA VAL A 138 -6.10 -21.31 -16.24
C VAL A 138 -6.86 -20.19 -15.56
N ASP A 139 -6.95 -20.30 -14.23
CA ASP A 139 -7.39 -19.29 -13.29
C ASP A 139 -6.36 -19.31 -12.13
N PHE A 140 -5.51 -18.29 -12.07
CA PHE A 140 -4.38 -18.26 -11.13
C PHE A 140 -4.11 -16.86 -10.62
N ASN A 141 -4.02 -16.70 -9.30
CA ASN A 141 -3.83 -15.42 -8.63
C ASN A 141 -2.51 -15.36 -7.86
N VAL A 142 -1.81 -14.23 -7.93
CA VAL A 142 -0.59 -13.95 -7.16
C VAL A 142 -0.69 -12.57 -6.54
N THR A 143 -0.63 -12.50 -5.21
CA THR A 143 -0.56 -11.22 -4.46
C THR A 143 0.90 -10.85 -4.22
N PHE A 144 1.25 -9.58 -4.43
CA PHE A 144 2.63 -9.09 -4.38
C PHE A 144 2.89 -8.23 -3.14
N ASP A 145 3.36 -8.85 -2.06
CA ASP A 145 3.64 -8.15 -0.79
C ASP A 145 5.05 -7.56 -0.70
N ASN A 146 5.90 -7.81 -1.68
CA ASN A 146 7.29 -7.37 -1.71
C ASN A 146 7.53 -6.45 -2.90
N VAL A 147 8.20 -5.32 -2.65
CA VAL A 147 8.63 -4.39 -3.68
C VAL A 147 9.75 -5.01 -4.50
N GLY A 148 9.79 -4.72 -5.80
CA GLY A 148 10.81 -5.26 -6.69
C GLY A 148 10.30 -5.54 -8.09
N THR A 149 11.11 -6.25 -8.87
CA THR A 149 10.73 -6.73 -10.20
C THR A 149 10.74 -8.24 -10.20
N PHE A 150 9.60 -8.81 -10.60
CA PHE A 150 9.38 -10.25 -10.69
C PHE A 150 9.27 -10.62 -12.16
N PHE A 151 10.06 -11.58 -12.61
CA PHE A 151 10.02 -12.09 -13.96
C PHE A 151 9.25 -13.40 -14.00
N TYR A 152 8.60 -13.67 -15.12
CA TYR A 152 7.86 -14.91 -15.30
C TYR A 152 7.83 -15.32 -16.76
N ILE A 153 7.55 -16.61 -16.96
CA ILE A 153 7.56 -17.26 -18.28
C ILE A 153 6.35 -18.17 -18.43
N CYS A 154 6.02 -18.50 -19.67
CA CYS A 154 5.30 -19.71 -20.01
C CYS A 154 6.33 -20.79 -20.34
N GLU A 155 6.51 -21.79 -19.50
CA GLU A 155 7.57 -22.81 -19.65
C GLU A 155 7.64 -23.46 -21.05
N PRO A 156 6.54 -23.92 -21.68
CA PRO A 156 6.61 -24.51 -23.01
C PRO A 156 6.99 -23.52 -24.14
N HIS A 157 6.90 -22.21 -23.88
CA HIS A 157 7.10 -21.15 -24.89
C HIS A 157 8.17 -20.12 -24.50
N ALA A 158 8.90 -20.37 -23.41
CA ALA A 158 9.88 -19.43 -22.88
C ALA A 158 11.03 -19.19 -23.89
N ALA A 159 11.50 -20.25 -24.55
CA ALA A 159 12.51 -20.18 -25.60
C ALA A 159 12.04 -19.41 -26.85
N ALA A 160 10.72 -19.30 -27.06
CA ALA A 160 10.12 -18.48 -28.12
C ALA A 160 9.88 -17.02 -27.69
N GLY A 161 10.21 -16.66 -26.45
CA GLY A 161 10.09 -15.30 -25.93
C GLY A 161 8.81 -15.01 -25.14
N MET A 162 7.97 -16.02 -24.84
CA MET A 162 6.76 -15.82 -24.03
C MET A 162 7.13 -15.60 -22.56
N LYS A 163 7.38 -14.33 -22.23
CA LYS A 163 7.88 -13.87 -20.92
C LYS A 163 7.16 -12.59 -20.53
N GLY A 164 7.18 -12.28 -19.26
CA GLY A 164 6.68 -11.00 -18.76
C GLY A 164 7.39 -10.55 -17.49
N SER A 165 7.06 -9.33 -17.08
CA SER A 165 7.57 -8.72 -15.86
C SER A 165 6.47 -8.01 -15.07
N ILE A 166 6.59 -8.07 -13.74
CA ILE A 166 5.74 -7.31 -12.82
C ILE A 166 6.67 -6.47 -11.95
N LYS A 167 6.52 -5.15 -12.05
CA LYS A 167 7.23 -4.19 -11.20
C LYS A 167 6.30 -3.72 -10.09
N VAL A 168 6.71 -3.96 -8.86
CA VAL A 168 5.94 -3.67 -7.64
C VAL A 168 6.55 -2.47 -6.94
N PHE A 169 5.76 -1.41 -6.79
CA PHE A 169 6.15 -0.17 -6.14
C PHE A 169 5.64 -0.10 -4.69
N ASP A 170 6.34 0.67 -3.87
CA ASP A 170 5.84 1.05 -2.54
C ASP A 170 5.03 2.34 -2.65
N PRO A 171 3.70 2.33 -2.40
CA PRO A 171 2.88 3.54 -2.45
C PRO A 171 3.24 4.55 -1.35
N ASP A 172 3.94 4.13 -0.29
CA ASP A 172 4.27 4.96 0.88
C ASP A 172 5.74 5.44 0.89
N ALA A 173 6.57 5.00 -0.05
CA ALA A 173 7.99 5.37 -0.11
C ALA A 173 8.24 6.89 -0.16
N LEU A 174 7.33 7.68 -0.76
CA LEU A 174 7.46 9.14 -0.79
C LEU A 174 7.06 9.79 0.55
N LYS A 175 6.02 9.27 1.22
CA LYS A 175 5.52 9.75 2.52
C LYS A 175 6.56 9.58 3.64
N SER A 176 7.43 8.59 3.51
CA SER A 176 8.48 8.33 4.50
C SER A 176 9.68 9.27 4.37
N ALA A 177 9.89 9.93 3.22
CA ALA A 177 11.03 10.82 3.00
C ALA A 177 10.82 12.23 3.62
N GLU A 178 9.56 12.68 3.69
CA GLU A 178 9.16 13.97 4.27
C GLU A 178 8.96 13.93 5.80
N SER A 179 8.79 12.74 6.37
CA SER A 179 8.54 12.55 7.80
C SER A 179 9.80 12.52 8.67
N THR A 180 10.95 13.07 8.24
CA THR A 180 12.13 13.23 9.12
C THR A 180 11.87 14.38 10.11
N PRO A 181 11.55 14.12 11.39
CA PRO A 181 11.32 15.18 12.35
C PRO A 181 12.70 15.60 12.87
N GLY A 182 13.19 16.74 12.38
CA GLY A 182 14.29 17.46 13.02
C GLY A 182 15.60 17.53 12.24
N PHE A 183 15.66 18.46 11.30
CA PHE A 183 16.78 19.41 11.22
C PHE A 183 16.23 20.77 10.81
N THR A 184 15.55 21.44 11.74
CA THR A 184 15.36 22.89 11.67
C THR A 184 16.65 23.59 12.09
N PHE A 185 16.94 24.68 11.37
CA PHE A 185 17.86 25.79 11.68
C PHE A 185 19.30 25.70 11.16
N LEU A 186 19.53 26.33 10.01
CA LEU A 186 20.31 27.56 10.01
C LEU A 186 19.65 28.62 9.12
N PRO A 187 19.27 29.80 9.62
CA PRO A 187 18.98 30.94 8.77
C PRO A 187 20.33 31.57 8.39
N VAL A 188 20.84 31.31 7.18
CA VAL A 188 21.87 32.17 6.61
C VAL A 188 21.19 33.18 5.71
N ILE A 189 20.64 34.21 6.35
CA ILE A 189 20.47 35.51 5.69
C ILE A 189 21.85 36.17 5.77
N ALA A 190 22.63 36.06 4.71
CA ALA A 190 23.81 36.90 4.51
C ALA A 190 23.70 37.53 3.13
N THR A 191 23.00 38.67 3.08
CA THR A 191 23.19 39.66 2.03
C THR A 191 24.61 40.22 2.13
N ALA A 192 25.47 39.90 1.17
CA ALA A 192 26.68 40.67 0.89
C ALA A 192 26.87 40.81 -0.64
N LEU A 193 26.45 41.99 -1.09
CA LEU A 193 26.85 42.79 -2.26
C LEU A 193 27.79 42.17 -3.31
N ALA A 194 27.35 42.30 -4.56
CA ALA A 194 28.17 42.22 -5.77
C ALA A 194 29.24 43.33 -5.83
N ALA A 195 30.45 43.00 -6.28
CA ALA A 195 31.23 43.72 -7.31
C ALA A 195 32.67 43.18 -7.42
N GLY A 196 33.16 42.96 -8.66
CA GLY A 196 34.60 43.07 -8.95
C GLY A 196 35.24 41.92 -9.74
N ILE A 197 35.03 41.90 -11.05
CA ILE A 197 35.93 41.26 -12.02
C ILE A 197 37.26 42.02 -12.03
N VAL A 198 38.41 41.36 -11.82
CA VAL A 198 39.67 41.66 -12.52
C VAL A 198 40.49 40.38 -12.68
N ALA A 199 40.64 39.97 -13.93
CA ALA A 199 41.62 38.99 -14.36
C ALA A 199 43.05 39.55 -14.22
N SER A 200 44.02 38.73 -13.78
CA SER A 200 45.38 38.81 -14.31
C SER A 200 46.24 37.59 -13.97
N ARG A 201 46.51 36.81 -15.02
CA ARG A 201 47.82 36.29 -15.45
C ARG A 201 48.61 35.32 -14.54
N ALA A 202 48.76 34.12 -15.11
CA ALA A 202 49.75 33.09 -14.76
C ALA A 202 51.18 33.62 -14.60
N PRO A 203 52.03 32.83 -13.93
CA PRO A 203 53.17 32.29 -14.65
C PRO A 203 53.30 30.76 -14.57
N ILE A 204 53.82 30.24 -15.68
CA ILE A 204 54.18 28.87 -16.01
C ILE A 204 55.26 28.35 -15.04
N ALA A 205 55.08 27.12 -14.52
CA ALA A 205 56.16 26.35 -13.89
C ALA A 205 56.68 25.29 -14.89
N PRO A 206 58.00 25.02 -14.92
CA PRO A 206 58.64 24.26 -15.99
C PRO A 206 58.48 22.74 -15.85
N ILE A 207 58.50 22.13 -17.03
CA ILE A 207 58.55 20.70 -17.36
C ILE A 207 59.73 20.02 -16.65
N LYS A 208 59.50 18.84 -16.08
CA LYS A 208 60.57 17.88 -15.77
C LYS A 208 60.29 16.59 -16.53
N ILE A 209 61.15 16.35 -17.53
CA ILE A 209 61.25 15.09 -18.26
C ILE A 209 62.13 14.19 -17.39
N ASP A 210 61.54 13.14 -16.83
CA ASP A 210 62.30 12.01 -16.31
C ASP A 210 61.92 10.81 -17.18
N ASN A 211 62.92 10.36 -17.93
CA ASN A 211 62.87 9.44 -19.05
C ASN A 211 63.42 8.07 -18.62
N GLU A 212 62.61 7.04 -18.85
CA GLU A 212 62.93 5.63 -19.13
C GLU A 212 63.32 4.69 -17.98
N GLY A 213 62.73 3.50 -18.08
CA GLY A 213 62.94 2.28 -17.31
C GLY A 213 61.86 1.27 -17.64
#